data_AF-A0A6A3FR99-F1
#
_entry.id   AF-A0A6A3FR99-F1
#
_cell.length_a   1.000
_cell.length_b   1.000
_cell.length_c   1.000
_cell.angle_alpha   90.00
_cell.angle_beta   90.00
_cell.angle_gamma   90.00
#
_symmetry.space_group_name_H-M   'P 1'
#
loop_
_entity.id
_entity.type
_entity.pdbx_description
1 polymer ?
#
loop_
_entity_poly.entity_id
_entity_poly.type
_entity_poly.pdbx_seq_one_letter_code
_entity_poly.pdbx_strand_id
1 'polypeptide(L)'
;MFGGCRTDAALLLCSFRFWTCGSMLTTRKTTNQRTYTIKEKRDAIRQASERGVQDAADYLGYPRRTVGDWVSQAHSIFNFKGSQMSKTLKGLGRKKMIPFSHRLVTLMKDMRRDEEVRS
;
A
#
# COMPACT_ATOMS: atom_id res chain seq x y z
N MET A 1 25.12 55.13 15.34
CA MET A 1 25.83 54.90 16.64
C MET A 1 26.41 53.50 16.62
N PHE A 2 27.46 53.24 17.41
CA PHE A 2 28.06 51.91 17.56
C PHE A 2 27.12 50.97 18.35
N GLY A 3 27.21 49.65 18.23
CA GLY A 3 28.14 48.86 17.41
C GLY A 3 27.73 47.38 17.38
N GLY A 4 28.53 46.54 16.73
CA GLY A 4 28.35 45.08 16.72
C GLY A 4 29.58 44.35 17.22
N CYS A 5 29.43 43.06 17.58
CA CYS A 5 30.54 42.21 18.01
C CYS A 5 30.85 41.09 17.00
N ARG A 6 32.08 41.18 16.47
CA ARG A 6 32.94 40.08 16.00
C ARG A 6 33.57 39.37 17.23
N THR A 7 34.17 38.17 17.23
CA THR A 7 34.54 37.10 16.25
C THR A 7 34.90 35.84 17.08
N ASP A 8 35.09 34.60 16.58
CA ASP A 8 35.07 34.01 15.23
C ASP A 8 34.61 32.51 15.30
N ALA A 9 34.93 31.73 14.27
CA ALA A 9 34.78 30.27 14.16
C ALA A 9 35.33 29.40 15.31
N ALA A 10 34.63 28.29 15.56
CA ALA A 10 35.24 27.02 15.99
C ALA A 10 34.39 25.83 15.47
N LEU A 11 34.95 25.02 14.57
CA LEU A 11 34.45 23.68 14.30
C LEU A 11 34.89 22.73 15.43
N LEU A 12 34.06 21.77 15.83
CA LEU A 12 34.44 20.34 15.82
C LEU A 12 33.27 19.40 16.14
N LEU A 13 33.34 18.22 15.54
CA LEU A 13 32.29 17.19 15.51
C LEU A 13 32.10 16.51 16.86
N CYS A 14 30.95 16.70 17.51
CA CYS A 14 30.61 15.98 18.74
C CYS A 14 29.80 14.69 18.45
N SER A 15 30.54 13.59 18.31
CA SER A 15 30.14 12.24 18.75
C SER A 15 28.80 11.67 18.27
N PHE A 16 28.84 10.98 17.12
CA PHE A 16 27.79 10.11 16.58
C PHE A 16 27.48 8.93 17.52
N ARG A 17 26.62 9.13 18.54
CA ARG A 17 26.32 8.11 19.56
C ARG A 17 25.08 7.29 19.21
N PHE A 18 25.31 6.22 18.45
CA PHE A 18 24.31 5.25 17.98
C PHE A 18 23.72 4.41 19.14
N TRP A 19 22.79 4.98 19.91
CA TRP A 19 22.12 4.29 21.02
C TRP A 19 21.03 3.34 20.51
N THR A 20 21.38 2.08 20.29
CA THR A 20 20.41 1.00 20.06
C THR A 20 19.87 0.45 21.38
N CYS A 21 18.75 1.00 21.87
CA CYS A 21 17.87 0.28 22.79
C CYS A 21 16.46 0.85 22.73
N GLY A 22 15.45 -0.02 22.71
CA GLY A 22 14.08 0.33 22.36
C GLY A 22 13.58 -0.51 21.20
N SER A 23 13.38 -1.80 21.46
CA SER A 23 12.65 -2.71 20.56
C SER A 23 11.19 -2.25 20.48
N MET A 24 10.94 -1.29 19.57
CA MET A 24 9.62 -0.69 19.40
C MET A 24 8.66 -1.74 18.82
N LEU A 25 8.04 -2.51 19.72
CA LEU A 25 6.85 -3.32 19.47
C LEU A 25 5.68 -2.38 19.17
N THR A 26 5.76 -1.73 18.01
CA THR A 26 4.65 -1.04 17.37
C THR A 26 3.54 -2.06 17.24
N THR A 27 2.52 -1.95 18.11
CA THR A 27 1.31 -2.72 17.96
C THR A 27 0.74 -2.38 16.60
N ARG A 28 0.84 -3.32 15.65
CA ARG A 28 0.42 -3.11 14.27
C ARG A 28 -1.09 -2.94 14.26
N LYS A 29 -1.56 -1.70 14.45
CA LYS A 29 -2.96 -1.30 14.23
C LYS A 29 -3.35 -1.84 12.86
N THR A 30 -4.21 -2.85 12.86
CA THR A 30 -4.77 -3.47 11.67
C THR A 30 -5.76 -2.49 11.04
N THR A 31 -5.21 -1.49 10.36
CA THR A 31 -5.98 -0.48 9.65
C THR A 31 -6.88 -1.19 8.64
N ASN A 32 -8.19 -1.17 8.91
CA ASN A 32 -9.18 -1.76 8.04
C ASN A 32 -9.07 -1.07 6.67
N GLN A 33 -8.62 -1.83 5.68
CA GLN A 33 -8.29 -1.31 4.35
C GLN A 33 -9.58 -0.95 3.64
N ARG A 34 -9.94 0.35 3.63
CA ARG A 34 -11.15 0.86 2.98
C ARG A 34 -11.20 0.40 1.52
N THR A 35 -12.14 -0.50 1.20
CA THR A 35 -12.27 -1.06 -0.14
C THR A 35 -13.31 -0.30 -0.95
N TYR A 36 -12.87 0.37 -2.01
CA TYR A 36 -13.72 1.16 -2.90
C TYR A 36 -14.00 0.44 -4.22
N THR A 37 -15.25 0.48 -4.67
CA THR A 37 -15.72 -0.09 -5.94
C THR A 37 -15.22 0.70 -7.16
N ILE A 38 -15.26 0.10 -8.35
CA ILE A 38 -14.94 0.84 -9.59
C ILE A 38 -15.95 1.97 -9.86
N LYS A 39 -17.22 1.85 -9.41
CA LYS A 39 -18.19 2.94 -9.51
C LYS A 39 -17.74 4.18 -8.73
N GLU A 40 -17.44 4.02 -7.43
CA GLU A 40 -16.96 5.10 -6.55
C GLU A 40 -15.68 5.75 -7.09
N LYS A 41 -14.75 4.95 -7.63
CA LYS A 41 -13.51 5.45 -8.23
C LYS A 41 -13.76 6.33 -9.45
N ARG A 42 -14.68 5.94 -10.34
CA ARG A 42 -15.04 6.72 -11.54
C ARG A 42 -15.74 8.02 -11.16
N ASP A 43 -16.62 7.99 -10.16
CA ASP A 43 -17.32 9.18 -9.67
C ASP A 43 -16.34 10.16 -9.02
N ALA A 44 -15.43 9.67 -8.18
CA ALA A 44 -14.36 10.48 -7.59
C ALA A 44 -13.43 11.11 -8.63
N ILE A 45 -13.08 10.39 -9.71
CA ILE A 45 -12.30 10.98 -10.82
C ILE A 45 -13.12 12.05 -11.54
N ARG A 46 -14.42 11.82 -11.79
CA ARG A 46 -15.31 12.81 -12.41
C ARG A 46 -15.40 14.09 -11.57
N GLN A 47 -15.70 13.98 -10.28
CA GLN A 47 -15.73 15.13 -9.36
C GLN A 47 -14.37 15.84 -9.31
N ALA A 48 -13.25 15.10 -9.36
CA ALA A 48 -11.91 15.67 -9.38
C ALA A 48 -11.57 16.40 -10.69
N SER A 49 -12.18 16.02 -11.83
CA SER A 49 -12.11 16.79 -13.09
C SER A 49 -13.02 18.02 -13.09
N GLU A 50 -14.17 17.97 -12.41
CA GLU A 50 -15.14 19.08 -12.34
C GLU A 50 -14.77 20.14 -11.29
N ARG A 51 -14.11 19.75 -10.18
CA ARG A 51 -13.83 20.63 -9.02
C ARG A 51 -12.37 20.64 -8.54
N GLY A 52 -11.55 19.71 -9.00
CA GLY A 52 -10.20 19.49 -8.46
C GLY A 52 -10.15 18.43 -7.35
N VAL A 53 -8.94 17.91 -7.10
CA VAL A 53 -8.70 16.72 -6.26
C VAL A 53 -8.99 16.94 -4.76
N GLN A 54 -8.89 18.18 -4.27
CA GLN A 54 -9.18 18.50 -2.86
C GLN A 54 -10.68 18.51 -2.61
N ASP A 55 -11.40 19.39 -3.31
CA ASP A 55 -12.84 19.59 -3.23
C ASP A 55 -13.63 18.29 -3.49
N ALA A 56 -13.16 17.46 -4.44
CA ALA A 56 -13.74 16.14 -4.69
C ALA A 56 -13.50 15.14 -3.56
N ALA A 57 -12.36 15.22 -2.87
CA ALA A 57 -12.05 14.36 -1.73
C ALA A 57 -12.89 14.75 -0.50
N ASP A 58 -13.02 16.06 -0.24
CA ASP A 58 -13.82 16.58 0.88
C ASP A 58 -15.32 16.34 0.65
N TYR A 59 -15.83 16.58 -0.58
CA TYR A 59 -17.23 16.30 -0.96
C TYR A 59 -17.63 14.82 -0.83
N LEU A 60 -16.69 13.89 -1.05
CA LEU A 60 -16.94 12.45 -0.94
C LEU A 60 -16.50 11.84 0.40
N GLY A 61 -15.91 12.61 1.32
CA GLY A 61 -15.35 12.10 2.58
C GLY A 61 -14.17 11.12 2.40
N TYR A 62 -13.45 11.22 1.28
CA TYR A 62 -12.36 10.34 0.89
C TYR A 62 -10.99 10.98 1.22
N PRO A 63 -9.94 10.20 1.51
CA PRO A 63 -8.61 10.79 1.71
C PRO A 63 -8.08 11.39 0.39
N ARG A 64 -7.67 12.67 0.41
CA ARG A 64 -7.10 13.40 -0.75
C ARG A 64 -6.06 12.59 -1.54
N ARG A 65 -5.16 11.89 -0.84
CA ARG A 65 -4.14 11.00 -1.44
C ARG A 65 -4.79 9.94 -2.33
N THR A 66 -5.78 9.22 -1.79
CA THR A 66 -6.51 8.15 -2.49
C THR A 66 -7.21 8.64 -3.76
N VAL A 67 -7.78 9.86 -3.74
CA VAL A 67 -8.38 10.46 -4.95
C VAL A 67 -7.31 10.81 -5.98
N GLY A 68 -6.18 11.38 -5.56
CA GLY A 68 -5.03 11.65 -6.43
C GLY A 68 -4.43 10.38 -7.06
N ASP A 69 -4.33 9.29 -6.28
CA ASP A 69 -3.89 7.98 -6.76
C ASP A 69 -4.82 7.45 -7.87
N TRP A 70 -6.14 7.63 -7.72
CA TRP A 70 -7.12 7.21 -8.74
C TRP A 70 -7.14 8.10 -9.98
N VAL A 71 -6.95 9.42 -9.84
CA VAL A 71 -6.75 10.33 -10.99
C VAL A 71 -5.49 9.91 -11.76
N SER A 72 -4.42 9.56 -11.06
CA SER A 72 -3.18 9.03 -11.67
C SER A 72 -3.40 7.68 -12.38
N GLN A 73 -4.37 6.88 -11.90
CA GLN A 73 -4.75 5.59 -12.48
C GLN A 73 -5.94 5.68 -13.47
N ALA A 74 -6.46 6.88 -13.78
CA ALA A 74 -7.78 7.06 -14.38
C ALA A 74 -8.00 6.26 -15.67
N HIS A 75 -7.01 6.25 -16.58
CA HIS A 75 -7.05 5.49 -17.82
C HIS A 75 -7.33 3.98 -17.59
N SER A 76 -6.72 3.38 -16.57
CA SER A 76 -6.95 1.97 -16.20
C SER A 76 -8.33 1.73 -15.57
N ILE A 77 -8.87 2.72 -14.88
CA ILE A 77 -10.16 2.66 -14.17
C ILE A 77 -11.32 2.85 -15.15
N PHE A 78 -11.17 3.69 -16.17
CA PHE A 78 -12.15 3.83 -17.26
C PHE A 78 -12.11 2.63 -18.23
N ASN A 79 -10.94 2.18 -18.67
CA ASN A 79 -10.79 1.04 -19.59
C ASN A 79 -11.23 -0.31 -19.01
N PHE A 80 -11.51 -0.39 -17.70
CA PHE A 80 -11.96 -1.61 -17.04
C PHE A 80 -13.37 -2.05 -17.50
N LYS A 81 -13.43 -3.08 -18.34
CA LYS A 81 -14.66 -3.72 -18.87
C LYS A 81 -15.30 -4.76 -17.92
N GLY A 82 -15.08 -4.66 -16.60
CA GLY A 82 -15.66 -5.58 -15.61
C GLY A 82 -16.82 -4.97 -14.81
N SER A 83 -17.39 -5.73 -13.88
CA SER A 83 -18.49 -5.26 -13.01
C SER A 83 -18.08 -4.01 -12.22
N GLN A 84 -18.91 -2.97 -12.25
CA GLN A 84 -18.66 -1.71 -11.54
C GLN A 84 -18.61 -1.88 -10.02
N MET A 85 -19.26 -2.93 -9.47
CA MET A 85 -19.26 -3.27 -8.05
C MET A 85 -18.01 -4.04 -7.60
N SER A 86 -17.14 -4.44 -8.54
CA SER A 86 -15.83 -4.98 -8.18
C SER A 86 -14.97 -3.93 -7.48
N LYS A 87 -14.17 -4.35 -6.50
CA LYS A 87 -13.27 -3.48 -5.72
C LYS A 87 -11.86 -3.38 -6.31
N THR A 88 -11.55 -4.27 -7.25
CA THR A 88 -10.19 -4.59 -7.72
C THR A 88 -10.19 -4.66 -9.25
N LEU A 89 -9.23 -3.97 -9.89
CA LEU A 89 -9.03 -4.08 -11.35
C LEU A 89 -8.58 -5.52 -11.70
N LYS A 90 -8.98 -6.01 -12.87
CA LYS A 90 -8.74 -7.42 -13.29
C LYS A 90 -7.23 -7.72 -13.24
N GLY A 91 -6.88 -8.87 -12.64
CA GLY A 91 -5.49 -9.31 -12.49
C GLY A 91 -4.86 -9.02 -11.12
N LEU A 92 -5.32 -8.03 -10.36
CA LEU A 92 -4.81 -7.70 -9.02
C LEU A 92 -5.31 -8.62 -7.89
N GLY A 93 -5.57 -9.90 -8.22
CA GLY A 93 -5.83 -10.93 -7.21
C GLY A 93 -4.54 -11.29 -6.49
N ARG A 94 -4.55 -11.26 -5.14
CA ARG A 94 -3.38 -11.66 -4.33
C ARG A 94 -3.09 -13.15 -4.57
N LYS A 95 -2.07 -13.44 -5.39
CA LYS A 95 -1.57 -14.81 -5.59
C LYS A 95 -1.28 -15.43 -4.22
N LYS A 96 -1.96 -16.53 -3.89
CA LYS A 96 -1.72 -17.28 -2.64
C LYS A 96 -0.37 -17.99 -2.76
N MET A 97 0.70 -17.34 -2.28
CA MET A 97 1.98 -18.00 -2.08
C MET A 97 1.81 -19.05 -0.98
N ILE A 98 1.87 -20.33 -1.35
CA ILE A 98 1.93 -21.43 -0.40
C ILE A 98 3.41 -21.67 -0.07
N PRO A 99 3.90 -21.32 1.12
CA PRO A 99 5.26 -21.67 1.52
C PRO A 99 5.39 -23.21 1.55
N PHE A 100 6.57 -23.71 1.15
CA PHE A 100 6.87 -25.15 1.06
C PHE A 100 5.98 -25.96 0.09
N SER A 101 5.37 -25.32 -0.91
CA SER A 101 4.55 -25.97 -1.95
C SER A 101 5.20 -27.23 -2.56
N HIS A 102 6.50 -27.21 -2.82
CA HIS A 102 7.25 -28.38 -3.31
C HIS A 102 7.21 -29.56 -2.33
N ARG A 103 7.53 -29.36 -1.04
CA ARG A 103 7.52 -30.43 -0.02
C ARG A 103 6.12 -31.03 0.17
N LEU A 104 5.07 -30.20 0.11
CA LEU A 104 3.69 -30.65 0.18
C LEU A 104 3.33 -31.53 -1.03
N VAL A 105 3.72 -31.12 -2.25
CA VAL A 105 3.49 -31.91 -3.48
C VAL A 105 4.29 -33.21 -3.49
N THR A 106 5.49 -33.25 -2.89
CA THR A 106 6.27 -34.48 -2.71
C THR A 106 5.54 -35.44 -1.76
N LEU A 107 5.19 -35.01 -0.54
CA LEU A 107 4.42 -35.83 0.40
C LEU A 107 3.12 -36.39 -0.21
N MET A 108 2.36 -35.56 -0.94
CA MET A 108 1.12 -35.96 -1.63
C MET A 108 1.33 -36.90 -2.84
N LYS A 109 2.57 -37.11 -3.30
CA LYS A 109 2.93 -38.11 -4.32
C LYS A 109 3.43 -39.39 -3.67
N ASP A 110 4.21 -39.27 -2.61
CA ASP A 110 4.79 -40.40 -1.89
C ASP A 110 3.67 -41.25 -1.27
N MET A 111 2.68 -40.62 -0.62
CA MET A 111 1.49 -41.30 -0.08
C MET A 111 0.75 -42.16 -1.13
N ARG A 112 0.64 -41.72 -2.39
CA ARG A 112 -0.03 -42.52 -3.44
C ARG A 112 0.78 -43.74 -3.84
N ARG A 113 2.11 -43.62 -3.86
CA ARG A 113 3.02 -44.74 -4.14
C ARG A 113 2.95 -45.76 -3.01
N ASP A 114 2.89 -45.29 -1.77
CA ASP A 114 2.77 -46.15 -0.60
C ASP A 114 1.40 -46.84 -0.52
N GLU A 115 0.33 -46.23 -1.07
CA GLU A 115 -0.98 -46.87 -1.27
C GLU A 115 -0.94 -47.91 -2.41
N GLU A 116 -0.35 -47.58 -3.58
CA GLU A 116 -0.19 -48.50 -4.72
C GLU A 116 0.69 -49.73 -4.38
N VAL A 117 1.69 -49.58 -3.52
CA VAL A 117 2.61 -50.65 -3.08
C VAL A 117 2.02 -51.52 -1.95
N ARG A 118 0.89 -51.12 -1.37
CA ARG A 118 0.26 -51.78 -0.21
C ARG A 118 -1.14 -52.36 -0.50
N SER A 119 -1.55 -52.36 -1.77
CA SER A 119 -2.79 -52.96 -2.28
C SER A 119 -2.57 -54.28 -3.03
#